data_AF-U4UIR8-F1
#
_entry.id   AF-U4UIR8-F1
#
_cell.length_a   1.000
_cell.length_b   1.000
_cell.length_c   1.000
_cell.angle_alpha   90.00
_cell.angle_beta   90.00
_cell.angle_gamma   90.00
#
_symmetry.space_group_name_H-M   'P 1'
#
loop_
_entity.id
_entity.type
_entity.pdbx_description
1 polymer ?
#
loop_
_entity_poly.entity_id
_entity_poly.type
_entity_poly.pdbx_seq_one_letter_code
_entity_poly.pdbx_strand_id
1 'polypeptide(L)'
;MNIPIIFLILMLMLKTQSTRADCDIPSATTTSGTVRKPSQKLCSGDLIFEDQFDSFDVSTWQHEITLSGCGNGEFQYYRNSRSNSYTLDGKLHIKPTYLVDDYGQDFLCSGTLNITAECTNPDNNGCLRTGTTDNILNPIESARIRTLESFSFKYGTIVARAKIPAGDWLWPAIWLLPTDWKYGSWPISGEIDVMESRGNRDLTDSSGRNLGSQLAFSTLHWGPSPAENKFSQTHWEKSNSSGFNKDFHIYKVVWNPEGFQFYIDEELIGTLNPPIGGFWELGNFENSTKPNPWSAGTKMAPFDQQFHIIINLAVGATGYFPDEAQNIGGKPWKNHSLHPMTDFWKGRNQWEPTWNLNTDDYHFIVDYIQVFAI
;
A
#
# COMPACT_ATOMS: atom_id res chain seq x y z
N MET A 1 -78.04 -16.97 32.59
CA MET A 1 -77.13 -15.91 33.04
C MET A 1 -75.84 -16.61 33.49
N ASN A 2 -74.76 -16.55 32.69
CA ASN A 2 -73.39 -16.94 33.06
C ASN A 2 -72.41 -16.56 31.93
N ILE A 3 -71.48 -15.66 32.26
CA ILE A 3 -70.21 -15.24 31.64
C ILE A 3 -69.22 -15.30 32.84
N PRO A 4 -67.90 -15.60 32.79
CA PRO A 4 -66.90 -15.52 31.71
C PRO A 4 -66.39 -16.94 31.31
N ILE A 5 -65.20 -17.26 30.76
CA ILE A 5 -63.89 -16.58 30.57
C ILE A 5 -63.29 -16.96 29.20
N ILE A 6 -62.59 -16.01 28.56
CA ILE A 6 -61.63 -16.28 27.47
C ILE A 6 -60.22 -16.21 28.07
N PHE A 7 -59.47 -17.31 28.00
CA PHE A 7 -58.04 -17.31 28.35
C PHE A 7 -57.21 -16.82 27.16
N LEU A 8 -56.64 -15.63 27.28
CA LEU A 8 -55.59 -15.17 26.38
C LEU A 8 -54.27 -15.87 26.77
N ILE A 9 -53.80 -16.80 25.94
CA ILE A 9 -52.47 -17.39 26.10
C ILE A 9 -51.45 -16.41 25.52
N LEU A 10 -50.82 -15.63 26.39
CA LEU A 10 -49.71 -14.77 26.01
C LEU A 10 -48.46 -15.65 25.80
N MET A 11 -48.16 -16.00 24.54
CA MET A 11 -46.94 -16.71 24.19
C MET A 11 -45.73 -15.79 24.37
N LEU A 12 -45.10 -15.87 25.54
CA LEU A 12 -43.89 -15.14 25.85
C LEU A 12 -42.71 -15.77 25.08
N MET A 13 -42.42 -15.26 23.88
CA MET A 13 -41.18 -15.61 23.19
C MET A 13 -39.99 -15.05 23.96
N LEU A 14 -39.37 -15.89 24.80
CA LEU A 14 -38.01 -15.62 25.27
C LEU A 14 -37.08 -15.61 24.05
N LYS A 15 -36.77 -14.41 23.56
CA LYS A 15 -35.55 -14.18 22.81
C LYS A 15 -34.39 -14.47 23.77
N THR A 16 -33.83 -15.67 23.67
CA THR A 16 -32.51 -15.95 24.22
C THR A 16 -31.51 -15.05 23.49
N GLN A 17 -31.21 -13.88 24.07
CA GLN A 17 -30.01 -13.15 23.71
C GLN A 17 -28.84 -14.06 24.04
N SER A 18 -28.27 -14.68 23.00
CA SER A 18 -26.98 -15.33 23.09
C SER A 18 -25.97 -14.25 23.43
N THR A 19 -25.64 -14.11 24.72
CA THR A 19 -24.46 -13.40 25.15
C THR A 19 -23.28 -14.12 24.52
N ARG A 20 -22.69 -13.54 23.46
CA ARG A 20 -21.49 -14.06 22.81
C ARG A 20 -20.46 -14.28 23.93
N ALA A 21 -20.02 -15.53 24.09
CA ALA A 21 -19.24 -15.95 25.24
C ALA A 21 -17.96 -15.12 25.38
N ASP A 22 -17.45 -15.01 26.61
CA ASP A 22 -16.13 -14.42 26.84
C ASP A 22 -15.07 -15.13 25.97
N CYS A 23 -14.24 -14.35 25.26
CA CYS A 23 -13.16 -14.89 24.44
C CYS A 23 -12.21 -15.77 25.29
N ASP A 24 -11.90 -16.97 24.79
CA ASP A 24 -10.84 -17.83 25.37
C ASP A 24 -9.48 -17.13 25.36
N ILE A 25 -9.21 -16.33 24.32
CA ILE A 25 -8.01 -15.49 24.18
C ILE A 25 -8.45 -14.06 23.82
N PRO A 26 -8.30 -13.08 24.74
CA PRO A 26 -8.50 -11.67 24.44
C PRO A 26 -7.48 -11.17 23.41
N SER A 27 -7.95 -10.40 22.42
CA SER A 27 -7.06 -9.81 21.42
C SER A 27 -6.32 -8.57 21.96
N ALA A 28 -5.06 -8.41 21.51
CA ALA A 28 -4.26 -7.18 21.64
C ALA A 28 -4.57 -6.14 20.55
N THR A 29 -5.31 -6.51 19.49
CA THR A 29 -5.67 -5.64 18.38
C THR A 29 -6.56 -4.47 18.81
N THR A 30 -6.29 -3.28 18.28
CA THR A 30 -7.21 -2.13 18.37
C THR A 30 -7.56 -1.61 16.97
N THR A 31 -8.84 -1.33 16.69
CA THR A 31 -9.32 -0.81 15.40
C THR A 31 -10.03 0.55 15.53
N SER A 32 -9.93 1.40 14.51
CA SER A 32 -10.72 2.64 14.38
C SER A 32 -11.26 2.80 12.95
N GLY A 33 -11.91 3.94 12.65
CA GLY A 33 -12.60 4.19 11.38
C GLY A 33 -14.08 3.74 11.32
N THR A 34 -14.81 4.15 10.28
CA THR A 34 -16.26 3.95 10.11
C THR A 34 -16.69 2.51 9.81
N VAL A 35 -15.89 1.72 9.08
CA VAL A 35 -16.27 0.36 8.63
C VAL A 35 -15.77 -0.76 9.56
N ARG A 36 -15.12 -0.40 10.67
CA ARG A 36 -14.73 -1.36 11.72
C ARG A 36 -15.96 -2.06 12.32
N LYS A 37 -15.80 -3.32 12.73
CA LYS A 37 -16.83 -4.00 13.54
C LYS A 37 -17.06 -3.21 14.85
N PRO A 38 -18.31 -2.80 15.18
CA PRO A 38 -18.60 -2.01 16.38
C PRO A 38 -18.19 -2.71 17.67
N SER A 39 -17.95 -1.92 18.72
CA SER A 39 -17.33 -2.28 20.01
C SER A 39 -17.84 -3.59 20.67
N GLN A 40 -17.36 -4.71 20.17
CA GLN A 40 -17.30 -6.00 20.87
C GLN A 40 -15.88 -6.20 21.37
N LYS A 41 -15.74 -6.94 22.47
CA LYS A 41 -14.45 -7.49 22.90
C LYS A 41 -13.90 -8.36 21.78
N LEU A 42 -12.84 -7.93 21.12
CA LEU A 42 -12.21 -8.68 20.02
C LEU A 42 -11.56 -9.94 20.60
N CYS A 43 -11.81 -11.08 19.98
CA CYS A 43 -11.11 -12.33 20.25
C CYS A 43 -9.97 -12.50 19.24
N SER A 44 -8.88 -13.16 19.65
CA SER A 44 -7.82 -13.55 18.71
C SER A 44 -8.42 -14.42 17.59
N GLY A 45 -8.14 -14.09 16.33
CA GLY A 45 -8.71 -14.73 15.15
C GLY A 45 -10.04 -14.16 14.63
N ASP A 46 -10.67 -13.18 15.29
CA ASP A 46 -11.84 -12.49 14.71
C ASP A 46 -11.44 -11.78 13.40
N LEU A 47 -12.12 -12.05 12.29
CA LEU A 47 -12.05 -11.24 11.07
C LEU A 47 -12.61 -9.85 11.37
N ILE A 48 -11.80 -8.80 11.26
CA ILE A 48 -12.15 -7.41 11.66
C ILE A 48 -12.32 -6.45 10.48
N PHE A 49 -11.74 -6.78 9.32
CA PHE A 49 -11.93 -6.09 8.05
C PHE A 49 -11.82 -7.09 6.91
N GLU A 50 -12.61 -6.89 5.87
CA GLU A 50 -12.59 -7.68 4.65
C GLU A 50 -13.09 -6.81 3.49
N ASP A 51 -12.43 -6.90 2.35
CA ASP A 51 -12.97 -6.50 1.06
C ASP A 51 -12.65 -7.58 0.01
N GLN A 52 -13.68 -8.03 -0.70
CA GLN A 52 -13.64 -9.01 -1.79
C GLN A 52 -13.80 -8.33 -3.17
N PHE A 53 -13.86 -7.00 -3.20
CA PHE A 53 -13.92 -6.16 -4.41
C PHE A 53 -15.03 -6.53 -5.41
N ASP A 54 -16.16 -7.06 -4.91
CA ASP A 54 -17.42 -7.23 -5.68
C ASP A 54 -17.93 -5.89 -6.25
N SER A 55 -17.62 -4.78 -5.57
CA SER A 55 -17.88 -3.42 -6.04
C SER A 55 -16.87 -2.44 -5.44
N PHE A 56 -16.57 -1.34 -6.14
CA PHE A 56 -15.68 -0.30 -5.62
C PHE A 56 -16.40 0.52 -4.52
N ASP A 57 -16.23 0.14 -3.25
CA ASP A 57 -16.82 0.85 -2.12
C ASP A 57 -16.02 2.12 -1.75
N VAL A 58 -16.56 3.27 -2.15
CA VAL A 58 -16.00 4.60 -1.83
C VAL A 58 -16.20 5.03 -0.36
N SER A 59 -17.00 4.28 0.44
CA SER A 59 -17.08 4.50 1.89
C SER A 59 -15.93 3.83 2.65
N THR A 60 -15.33 2.79 2.05
CA THR A 60 -14.11 2.14 2.52
C THR A 60 -12.85 2.74 1.89
N TRP A 61 -12.81 2.93 0.57
CA TRP A 61 -11.61 3.34 -0.14
C TRP A 61 -11.69 4.78 -0.65
N GLN A 62 -10.85 5.65 -0.08
CA GLN A 62 -10.65 7.00 -0.59
C GLN A 62 -9.45 7.02 -1.54
N HIS A 63 -9.55 7.74 -2.65
CA HIS A 63 -8.40 8.04 -3.50
C HIS A 63 -7.49 9.09 -2.85
N GLU A 64 -6.19 8.93 -3.00
CA GLU A 64 -5.26 10.06 -2.94
C GLU A 64 -5.20 10.69 -4.34
N ILE A 65 -5.33 12.01 -4.40
CA ILE A 65 -5.41 12.79 -5.64
C ILE A 65 -4.29 13.84 -5.62
N THR A 66 -3.21 13.60 -6.38
CA THR A 66 -1.99 14.43 -6.35
C THR A 66 -0.98 14.15 -7.46
N LEU A 67 -0.22 15.17 -7.87
CA LEU A 67 0.99 15.07 -8.72
C LEU A 67 2.30 14.97 -7.91
N SER A 68 2.25 14.91 -6.57
CA SER A 68 3.40 15.14 -5.66
C SER A 68 4.60 14.21 -5.85
N GLY A 69 4.42 13.06 -6.51
CA GLY A 69 5.41 11.99 -6.59
C GLY A 69 5.63 11.27 -5.25
N CYS A 70 4.77 11.51 -4.26
CA CYS A 70 4.67 10.83 -2.95
C CYS A 70 5.98 10.67 -2.15
N GLY A 71 6.96 11.57 -2.36
CA GLY A 71 8.28 11.51 -1.70
C GLY A 71 9.33 10.68 -2.45
N ASN A 72 8.90 9.81 -3.37
CA ASN A 72 9.74 8.91 -4.16
C ASN A 72 10.14 9.47 -5.54
N GLY A 73 9.59 10.63 -5.91
CA GLY A 73 9.77 11.22 -7.25
C GLY A 73 9.10 10.39 -8.35
N GLU A 74 7.97 9.75 -8.02
CA GLU A 74 7.14 8.98 -8.96
C GLU A 74 6.60 9.84 -10.12
N PHE A 75 6.36 9.23 -11.29
CA PHE A 75 6.06 9.98 -12.53
C PHE A 75 4.58 10.11 -12.87
N GLN A 76 3.69 9.40 -12.17
CA GLN A 76 2.24 9.46 -12.41
C GLN A 76 1.52 10.55 -11.61
N TYR A 77 0.38 11.00 -12.12
CA TYR A 77 -0.66 11.74 -11.40
C TYR A 77 -1.64 10.71 -10.81
N TYR A 78 -1.80 10.66 -9.48
CA TYR A 78 -2.85 9.84 -8.87
C TYR A 78 -4.19 10.58 -8.93
N ARG A 79 -5.24 9.93 -9.46
CA ARG A 79 -6.59 10.52 -9.61
C ARG A 79 -7.72 9.56 -9.27
N ASN A 80 -8.89 10.09 -8.90
CA ASN A 80 -10.12 9.31 -8.78
C ASN A 80 -10.77 9.13 -10.17
N SER A 81 -10.27 8.16 -10.93
CA SER A 81 -10.83 7.79 -12.25
C SER A 81 -11.11 6.30 -12.33
N ARG A 82 -12.24 5.95 -12.94
CA ARG A 82 -12.62 4.57 -13.24
C ARG A 82 -11.86 3.99 -14.44
N SER A 83 -11.13 4.81 -15.20
CA SER A 83 -10.13 4.35 -16.17
C SER A 83 -8.88 3.77 -15.49
N ASN A 84 -8.56 4.26 -14.28
CA ASN A 84 -7.36 3.87 -13.52
C ASN A 84 -7.64 2.91 -12.37
N SER A 85 -8.84 2.91 -11.81
CA SER A 85 -9.22 2.04 -10.68
C SER A 85 -10.69 1.65 -10.74
N TYR A 86 -10.97 0.36 -10.85
CA TYR A 86 -12.33 -0.18 -10.98
C TYR A 86 -12.40 -1.60 -10.43
N THR A 87 -13.61 -2.09 -10.21
CA THR A 87 -13.85 -3.50 -9.87
C THR A 87 -14.41 -4.27 -11.05
N LEU A 88 -13.88 -5.47 -11.31
CA LEU A 88 -14.31 -6.39 -12.36
C LEU A 88 -14.18 -7.82 -11.85
N ASP A 89 -15.21 -8.65 -12.05
CA ASP A 89 -15.22 -10.08 -11.69
C ASP A 89 -14.73 -10.39 -10.25
N GLY A 90 -15.18 -9.57 -9.28
CA GLY A 90 -14.84 -9.69 -7.86
C GLY A 90 -13.37 -9.38 -7.56
N LYS A 91 -12.80 -8.36 -8.23
CA LYS A 91 -11.38 -7.96 -8.11
C LYS A 91 -11.25 -6.47 -8.32
N LEU A 92 -10.36 -5.84 -7.55
CA LEU A 92 -9.88 -4.50 -7.81
C LEU A 92 -8.81 -4.55 -8.92
N HIS A 93 -9.00 -3.78 -9.98
CA HIS A 93 -8.01 -3.51 -11.01
C HIS A 93 -7.51 -2.08 -10.83
N ILE A 94 -6.19 -1.91 -10.71
CA ILE A 94 -5.51 -0.61 -10.83
C ILE A 94 -4.63 -0.63 -12.08
N LYS A 95 -4.70 0.41 -12.91
CA LYS A 95 -3.89 0.51 -14.12
C LYS A 95 -3.48 1.95 -14.48
N PRO A 96 -2.32 2.12 -15.14
CA PRO A 96 -1.94 3.41 -15.69
C PRO A 96 -2.74 3.76 -16.97
N THR A 97 -2.92 5.07 -17.19
CA THR A 97 -3.36 5.69 -18.45
C THR A 97 -2.44 6.86 -18.78
N TYR A 98 -2.60 7.50 -19.96
CA TYR A 98 -1.74 8.61 -20.36
C TYR A 98 -2.47 9.95 -20.23
N LEU A 99 -1.84 10.94 -19.61
CA LEU A 99 -2.41 12.29 -19.49
C LEU A 99 -2.65 12.94 -20.88
N VAL A 100 -1.92 12.49 -21.91
CA VAL A 100 -2.11 12.95 -23.29
C VAL A 100 -3.39 12.44 -23.95
N ASP A 101 -4.05 11.41 -23.40
CA ASP A 101 -5.33 10.92 -23.92
C ASP A 101 -6.47 11.91 -23.61
N ASP A 102 -6.41 12.53 -22.41
CA ASP A 102 -7.39 13.53 -21.95
C ASP A 102 -7.06 14.96 -22.49
N TYR A 103 -5.77 15.32 -22.61
CA TYR A 103 -5.34 16.70 -22.86
C TYR A 103 -4.51 16.95 -24.14
N GLY A 104 -4.06 15.90 -24.83
CA GLY A 104 -3.21 15.99 -26.02
C GLY A 104 -1.71 16.17 -25.73
N GLN A 105 -0.88 15.89 -26.74
CA GLN A 105 0.58 15.77 -26.58
C GLN A 105 1.28 17.06 -26.10
N ASP A 106 0.84 18.23 -26.58
CA ASP A 106 1.47 19.52 -26.28
C ASP A 106 1.19 20.01 -24.85
N PHE A 107 0.13 19.49 -24.21
CA PHE A 107 -0.24 19.86 -22.85
C PHE A 107 0.82 19.46 -21.83
N LEU A 108 1.55 18.36 -22.06
CA LEU A 108 2.66 17.96 -21.17
C LEU A 108 3.74 19.03 -21.04
N CYS A 109 4.01 19.79 -22.10
CA CYS A 109 5.12 20.73 -22.19
C CYS A 109 4.72 22.20 -22.00
N SER A 110 3.43 22.49 -21.82
CA SER A 110 2.89 23.88 -21.80
C SER A 110 1.60 24.07 -20.99
N GLY A 111 0.89 22.98 -20.70
CA GLY A 111 -0.37 22.98 -19.98
C GLY A 111 -0.18 23.26 -18.50
N THR A 112 -1.25 23.73 -17.86
CA THR A 112 -1.35 23.83 -16.40
C THR A 112 -2.44 22.90 -15.90
N LEU A 113 -2.04 21.87 -15.17
CA LEU A 113 -2.98 20.98 -14.50
C LEU A 113 -3.25 21.54 -13.10
N ASN A 114 -4.51 21.94 -12.86
CA ASN A 114 -4.98 22.49 -11.59
C ASN A 114 -6.08 21.60 -11.03
N ILE A 115 -5.76 20.89 -9.96
CA ILE A 115 -6.65 19.94 -9.27
C ILE A 115 -6.93 20.40 -7.83
N THR A 116 -6.63 21.65 -7.50
CA THR A 116 -6.69 22.21 -6.13
C THR A 116 -8.04 22.01 -5.43
N ALA A 117 -9.14 21.86 -6.17
CA ALA A 117 -10.47 21.61 -5.62
C ALA A 117 -10.69 20.20 -5.06
N GLU A 118 -9.93 19.21 -5.52
CA GLU A 118 -10.04 17.79 -5.15
C GLU A 118 -8.72 17.18 -4.62
N CYS A 119 -7.63 17.94 -4.70
CA CYS A 119 -6.30 17.54 -4.27
C CYS A 119 -6.24 17.15 -2.79
N THR A 120 -5.69 15.97 -2.50
CA THR A 120 -5.56 15.46 -1.13
C THR A 120 -4.16 15.60 -0.55
N ASN A 121 -3.16 15.97 -1.38
CA ASN A 121 -1.77 16.10 -0.98
C ASN A 121 -1.07 17.23 -1.80
N PRO A 122 -0.75 18.38 -1.19
CA PRO A 122 -0.18 19.54 -1.88
C PRO A 122 1.33 19.50 -2.10
N ASP A 123 2.04 18.54 -1.50
CA ASP A 123 3.50 18.50 -1.49
C ASP A 123 4.10 18.47 -2.89
N ASN A 124 5.29 19.05 -3.05
CA ASN A 124 6.01 19.11 -4.34
C ASN A 124 5.17 19.67 -5.51
N ASN A 125 4.35 20.70 -5.27
CA ASN A 125 3.39 21.24 -6.23
C ASN A 125 2.36 20.17 -6.67
N GLY A 126 1.84 19.40 -5.71
CA GLY A 126 0.96 18.27 -5.94
C GLY A 126 -0.46 18.63 -6.39
N CYS A 127 -0.92 19.86 -6.14
CA CYS A 127 -2.27 20.33 -6.52
C CYS A 127 -2.33 21.21 -7.78
N LEU A 128 -1.20 21.79 -8.17
CA LEU A 128 -1.11 22.76 -9.27
C LEU A 128 0.29 22.69 -9.87
N ARG A 129 0.38 22.31 -11.15
CA ARG A 129 1.66 22.22 -11.86
C ARG A 129 1.49 22.74 -13.29
N THR A 130 2.50 23.45 -13.79
CA THR A 130 2.60 23.87 -15.18
C THR A 130 3.78 23.13 -15.82
N GLY A 131 3.54 22.48 -16.95
CA GLY A 131 4.56 21.77 -17.71
C GLY A 131 5.45 22.74 -18.50
N THR A 132 6.71 22.37 -18.68
CA THR A 132 7.64 23.00 -19.61
C THR A 132 8.27 21.95 -20.53
N THR A 133 9.04 22.37 -21.54
CA THR A 133 9.79 21.45 -22.43
C THR A 133 10.81 20.59 -21.68
N ASP A 134 11.31 21.09 -20.56
CA ASP A 134 12.35 20.45 -19.77
C ASP A 134 11.75 19.66 -18.59
N ASN A 135 10.71 20.21 -17.96
CA ASN A 135 9.99 19.58 -16.85
C ASN A 135 8.52 19.42 -17.25
N ILE A 136 8.18 18.31 -17.89
CA ILE A 136 6.81 18.03 -18.30
C ILE A 136 5.88 17.82 -17.11
N LEU A 137 4.56 17.95 -17.33
CA LEU A 137 3.56 17.37 -16.44
C LEU A 137 3.71 15.84 -16.38
N ASN A 138 3.27 15.25 -15.26
CA ASN A 138 3.19 13.81 -15.03
C ASN A 138 2.53 13.13 -16.26
N PRO A 139 3.29 12.40 -17.10
CA PRO A 139 2.76 11.91 -18.38
C PRO A 139 1.80 10.74 -18.22
N ILE A 140 1.86 10.08 -17.06
CA ILE A 140 1.05 8.92 -16.68
C ILE A 140 0.02 9.36 -15.65
N GLU A 141 -1.14 8.73 -15.66
CA GLU A 141 -2.13 8.79 -14.59
C GLU A 141 -2.28 7.39 -13.98
N SER A 142 -2.61 7.30 -12.70
CA SER A 142 -2.87 6.03 -12.00
C SER A 142 -3.79 6.24 -10.81
N ALA A 143 -3.96 5.23 -9.96
CA ALA A 143 -4.68 5.34 -8.70
C ALA A 143 -3.82 4.89 -7.49
N ARG A 144 -4.01 5.61 -6.39
CA ARG A 144 -3.63 5.24 -5.02
C ARG A 144 -4.88 5.35 -4.17
N ILE A 145 -5.24 4.29 -3.48
CA ILE A 145 -6.45 4.21 -2.64
C ILE A 145 -6.06 3.83 -1.22
N ARG A 146 -6.79 4.33 -0.24
CA ARG A 146 -6.46 4.21 1.18
C ARG A 146 -7.68 4.11 2.09
N THR A 147 -7.54 3.43 3.21
CA THR A 147 -8.58 3.29 4.25
C THR A 147 -8.49 4.33 5.37
N LEU A 148 -7.72 5.43 5.19
CA LEU A 148 -7.34 6.37 6.26
C LEU A 148 -8.49 6.76 7.21
N GLU A 149 -9.64 7.15 6.67
CA GLU A 149 -10.81 7.60 7.44
C GLU A 149 -11.77 6.45 7.83
N SER A 150 -11.67 5.31 7.15
CA SER A 150 -12.67 4.24 7.17
C SER A 150 -12.25 3.03 8.02
N PHE A 151 -10.97 2.68 8.00
CA PHE A 151 -10.41 1.57 8.76
C PHE A 151 -8.91 1.75 9.01
N SER A 152 -8.52 1.67 10.28
CA SER A 152 -7.12 1.48 10.67
C SER A 152 -7.04 0.50 11.84
N PHE A 153 -5.92 -0.19 11.95
CA PHE A 153 -5.70 -1.19 13.00
C PHE A 153 -4.28 -1.13 13.57
N LYS A 154 -4.14 -1.60 14.80
CA LYS A 154 -2.87 -1.88 15.44
C LYS A 154 -2.86 -3.31 15.91
N TYR A 155 -1.82 -4.05 15.53
CA TYR A 155 -1.67 -5.49 15.73
C TYR A 155 -2.78 -6.30 15.04
N GLY A 156 -2.42 -7.38 14.39
CA GLY A 156 -3.32 -8.25 13.64
C GLY A 156 -2.58 -9.02 12.56
N THR A 157 -3.32 -9.85 11.83
CA THR A 157 -2.82 -10.49 10.61
C THR A 157 -3.51 -9.88 9.41
N ILE A 158 -2.77 -9.18 8.55
CA ILE A 158 -3.26 -8.74 7.24
C ILE A 158 -2.90 -9.80 6.20
N VAL A 159 -3.86 -10.15 5.35
CA VAL A 159 -3.72 -11.09 4.24
C VAL A 159 -4.28 -10.41 2.99
N ALA A 160 -3.46 -10.30 1.96
CA ALA A 160 -3.87 -9.81 0.65
C ALA A 160 -3.59 -10.87 -0.41
N ARG A 161 -4.57 -11.16 -1.28
CA ARG A 161 -4.36 -12.00 -2.46
C ARG A 161 -4.33 -11.12 -3.70
N ALA A 162 -3.22 -11.13 -4.43
CA ALA A 162 -3.02 -10.24 -5.57
C ALA A 162 -2.13 -10.85 -6.65
N LYS A 163 -2.26 -10.35 -7.88
CA LYS A 163 -1.35 -10.60 -8.99
C LYS A 163 -0.71 -9.27 -9.39
N ILE A 164 0.62 -9.20 -9.37
CA ILE A 164 1.34 -7.98 -9.75
C ILE A 164 1.23 -7.72 -11.27
N PRO A 165 1.32 -6.46 -11.73
CA PRO A 165 1.40 -6.13 -13.14
C PRO A 165 2.72 -6.57 -13.76
N ALA A 166 2.72 -6.70 -15.09
CA ALA A 166 3.85 -7.01 -15.93
C ALA A 166 4.00 -5.96 -17.04
N GLY A 167 4.98 -5.09 -16.87
CA GLY A 167 5.27 -3.96 -17.72
C GLY A 167 6.41 -3.15 -17.10
N ASP A 168 7.29 -2.64 -17.94
CA ASP A 168 8.48 -1.94 -17.47
C ASP A 168 8.12 -0.67 -16.70
N TRP A 169 8.86 -0.43 -15.61
CA TRP A 169 8.75 0.75 -14.74
C TRP A 169 7.46 0.84 -13.92
N LEU A 170 6.65 -0.23 -13.88
CA LEU A 170 5.50 -0.34 -12.99
C LEU A 170 5.93 -0.75 -11.57
N TRP A 171 5.33 -0.16 -10.55
CA TRP A 171 5.61 -0.39 -9.12
C TRP A 171 4.29 -0.59 -8.36
N PRO A 172 3.78 -1.83 -8.26
CA PRO A 172 2.66 -2.18 -7.37
C PRO A 172 3.07 -2.13 -5.90
N ALA A 173 2.15 -1.71 -5.02
CA ALA A 173 2.32 -1.85 -3.58
C ALA A 173 0.99 -2.11 -2.84
N ILE A 174 1.06 -2.95 -1.80
CA ILE A 174 0.09 -3.04 -0.69
C ILE A 174 0.87 -2.81 0.58
N TRP A 175 0.52 -1.77 1.32
CA TRP A 175 1.32 -1.24 2.40
C TRP A 175 0.46 -0.45 3.37
N LEU A 176 1.05 -0.02 4.48
CA LEU A 176 0.36 0.69 5.53
C LEU A 176 1.17 1.87 6.05
N LEU A 177 0.47 2.98 6.30
CA LEU A 177 1.01 4.17 6.96
C LEU A 177 0.30 4.42 8.30
N PRO A 178 0.97 5.06 9.27
CA PRO A 178 0.34 5.48 10.52
C PRO A 178 -0.79 6.47 10.25
N THR A 179 -1.89 6.34 11.00
CA THR A 179 -3.04 7.25 10.87
C THR A 179 -2.72 8.61 11.49
N ASP A 180 -2.11 8.62 12.68
CA ASP A 180 -1.97 9.83 13.52
C ASP A 180 -0.56 10.47 13.49
N TRP A 181 0.42 9.89 12.79
CA TRP A 181 1.81 10.38 12.72
C TRP A 181 2.47 10.75 14.08
N LYS A 182 2.09 10.04 15.14
CA LYS A 182 2.39 10.35 16.55
C LYS A 182 3.84 10.68 16.87
N TYR A 183 4.81 10.06 16.19
CA TYR A 183 6.23 10.21 16.46
C TYR A 183 6.94 11.21 15.54
N GLY A 184 6.22 11.80 14.58
CA GLY A 184 6.75 12.71 13.56
C GLY A 184 6.48 12.20 12.14
N SER A 185 6.98 12.94 11.14
CA SER A 185 6.87 12.58 9.72
C SER A 185 7.59 11.27 9.39
N TRP A 186 7.39 10.73 8.19
CA TRP A 186 8.14 9.57 7.70
C TRP A 186 9.67 9.76 7.82
N PRO A 187 10.45 8.73 8.18
CA PRO A 187 10.05 7.36 8.56
C PRO A 187 9.81 7.22 10.08
N ILE A 188 9.71 8.33 10.81
CA ILE A 188 9.77 8.36 12.28
C ILE A 188 8.54 7.72 12.93
N SER A 189 7.37 7.81 12.27
CA SER A 189 6.14 7.10 12.67
C SER A 189 5.95 5.74 11.99
N GLY A 190 6.93 5.25 11.25
CA GLY A 190 6.93 3.91 10.63
C GLY A 190 6.18 3.80 9.29
N GLU A 191 6.44 2.69 8.60
CA GLU A 191 5.77 2.22 7.37
C GLU A 191 5.82 0.68 7.36
N ILE A 192 4.76 0.01 6.91
CA ILE A 192 4.69 -1.46 6.85
C ILE A 192 4.30 -1.90 5.44
N ASP A 193 5.24 -2.47 4.70
CA ASP A 193 5.03 -2.90 3.34
C ASP A 193 4.69 -4.39 3.33
N VAL A 194 3.43 -4.72 3.06
CA VAL A 194 2.94 -6.10 2.98
C VAL A 194 3.46 -6.75 1.70
N MET A 195 3.42 -6.01 0.60
CA MET A 195 3.94 -6.43 -0.69
C MET A 195 4.37 -5.21 -1.51
N GLU A 196 5.58 -5.29 -2.02
CA GLU A 196 6.07 -4.49 -3.14
C GLU A 196 6.72 -5.38 -4.20
N SER A 197 6.76 -4.89 -5.44
CA SER A 197 7.47 -5.52 -6.55
C SER A 197 7.74 -4.52 -7.68
N ARG A 198 8.46 -4.95 -8.72
CA ARG A 198 8.67 -4.22 -9.98
C ARG A 198 8.03 -5.00 -11.12
N GLY A 199 7.28 -4.34 -12.00
CA GLY A 199 6.59 -5.00 -13.12
C GLY A 199 7.48 -5.40 -14.29
N ASN A 200 8.73 -4.93 -14.35
CA ASN A 200 9.68 -5.26 -15.41
C ASN A 200 9.87 -6.79 -15.53
N ARG A 201 9.82 -7.35 -16.74
CA ARG A 201 10.03 -8.80 -16.93
C ARG A 201 11.52 -9.16 -16.85
N ASP A 202 12.39 -8.30 -17.37
CA ASP A 202 13.81 -8.60 -17.64
C ASP A 202 14.80 -7.71 -16.85
N LEU A 203 14.32 -7.03 -15.80
CA LEU A 203 15.16 -6.20 -14.94
C LEU A 203 16.05 -7.10 -14.05
N THR A 204 17.37 -6.97 -14.19
CA THR A 204 18.36 -7.79 -13.49
C THR A 204 19.48 -6.95 -12.86
N ASP A 205 20.10 -7.47 -11.80
CA ASP A 205 21.35 -6.91 -11.26
C ASP A 205 22.58 -7.39 -12.05
N SER A 206 23.78 -6.97 -11.62
CA SER A 206 25.05 -7.34 -12.24
C SER A 206 25.42 -8.83 -12.11
N SER A 207 24.73 -9.59 -11.27
CA SER A 207 24.86 -11.05 -11.15
C SER A 207 23.87 -11.82 -12.05
N GLY A 208 22.93 -11.11 -12.69
CA GLY A 208 21.84 -11.70 -13.47
C GLY A 208 20.62 -12.10 -12.62
N ARG A 209 20.57 -11.72 -11.34
CA ARG A 209 19.39 -11.92 -10.48
C ARG A 209 18.27 -11.00 -10.94
N ASN A 210 17.08 -11.55 -11.17
CA ASN A 210 15.91 -10.74 -11.53
C ASN A 210 15.45 -9.89 -10.34
N LEU A 211 15.32 -8.58 -10.55
CA LEU A 211 14.83 -7.57 -9.62
C LEU A 211 13.39 -7.11 -9.95
N GLY A 212 12.86 -7.62 -11.06
CA GLY A 212 11.58 -7.33 -11.66
C GLY A 212 10.47 -8.26 -11.15
N SER A 213 9.62 -8.72 -12.07
CA SER A 213 8.39 -9.44 -11.76
C SER A 213 8.60 -10.84 -11.17
N GLN A 214 9.86 -11.32 -11.09
CA GLN A 214 10.24 -12.54 -10.38
C GLN A 214 10.62 -12.28 -8.92
N LEU A 215 10.56 -11.03 -8.44
CA LEU A 215 10.95 -10.64 -7.09
C LEU A 215 9.82 -9.85 -6.42
N ALA A 216 9.33 -10.35 -5.28
CA ALA A 216 8.39 -9.64 -4.42
C ALA A 216 8.95 -9.59 -2.99
N PHE A 217 8.64 -8.52 -2.27
CA PHE A 217 9.25 -8.25 -0.97
C PHE A 217 8.32 -7.54 -0.01
N SER A 218 8.69 -7.62 1.27
CA SER A 218 8.08 -6.89 2.37
C SER A 218 9.15 -6.09 3.11
N THR A 219 8.81 -4.90 3.56
CA THR A 219 9.75 -3.95 4.18
C THR A 219 9.11 -3.32 5.43
N LEU A 220 9.94 -2.86 6.35
CA LEU A 220 9.55 -1.89 7.38
C LEU A 220 10.46 -0.66 7.24
N HIS A 221 9.90 0.54 7.03
CA HIS A 221 10.68 1.78 7.14
C HIS A 221 10.56 2.35 8.56
N TRP A 222 11.69 2.67 9.17
CA TRP A 222 11.78 3.22 10.53
C TRP A 222 13.14 3.88 10.76
N GLY A 223 13.15 4.97 11.52
CA GLY A 223 14.38 5.69 11.89
C GLY A 223 14.04 7.06 12.47
N PRO A 224 14.94 7.68 13.29
CA PRO A 224 14.68 8.99 13.88
C PRO A 224 14.79 10.16 12.88
N SER A 225 15.21 9.88 11.64
CA SER A 225 15.17 10.82 10.53
C SER A 225 15.19 10.07 9.18
N PRO A 226 14.82 10.72 8.05
CA PRO A 226 14.93 10.12 6.72
C PRO A 226 16.35 9.66 6.36
N ALA A 227 17.38 10.38 6.82
CA ALA A 227 18.79 10.02 6.62
C ALA A 227 19.25 8.80 7.44
N GLU A 228 18.45 8.41 8.44
CA GLU A 228 18.72 7.32 9.37
C GLU A 228 17.68 6.19 9.26
N ASN A 229 16.97 6.12 8.12
CA ASN A 229 16.03 5.03 7.82
C ASN A 229 16.76 3.68 7.76
N LYS A 230 16.30 2.70 8.53
CA LYS A 230 16.93 1.38 8.70
C LYS A 230 16.22 0.26 7.93
N PHE A 231 15.42 0.60 6.93
CA PHE A 231 14.69 -0.35 6.09
C PHE A 231 15.54 -1.53 5.57
N SER A 232 16.82 -1.30 5.26
CA SER A 232 17.76 -2.34 4.82
C SER A 232 18.11 -3.40 5.88
N GLN A 233 17.76 -3.18 7.16
CA GLN A 233 17.84 -4.19 8.23
C GLN A 233 16.53 -5.00 8.37
N THR A 234 15.47 -4.56 7.70
CA THR A 234 14.09 -5.06 7.83
C THR A 234 13.42 -5.11 6.46
N HIS A 235 14.12 -5.74 5.51
CA HIS A 235 13.70 -5.98 4.14
C HIS A 235 13.84 -7.48 3.88
N TRP A 236 12.77 -8.11 3.37
CA TRP A 236 12.71 -9.54 3.12
C TRP A 236 12.14 -9.81 1.74
N GLU A 237 12.81 -10.68 1.00
CA GLU A 237 12.56 -10.89 -0.43
C GLU A 237 12.28 -12.36 -0.72
N LYS A 238 11.35 -12.64 -1.64
CA LYS A 238 11.16 -13.97 -2.23
C LYS A 238 11.32 -13.89 -3.74
N SER A 239 12.07 -14.84 -4.30
CA SER A 239 12.19 -15.02 -5.74
C SER A 239 11.23 -16.11 -6.23
N ASN A 240 10.58 -15.88 -7.36
CA ASN A 240 9.75 -16.84 -8.08
C ASN A 240 10.13 -16.82 -9.57
N SER A 241 10.80 -17.88 -10.05
CA SER A 241 11.28 -17.96 -11.44
C SER A 241 10.17 -17.97 -12.50
N SER A 242 8.94 -18.32 -12.12
CA SER A 242 7.76 -18.21 -13.00
C SER A 242 7.26 -16.76 -13.11
N GLY A 243 7.56 -15.91 -12.12
CA GLY A 243 7.06 -14.55 -11.98
C GLY A 243 5.79 -14.46 -11.12
N PHE A 244 5.75 -13.50 -10.21
CA PHE A 244 4.55 -13.15 -9.41
C PHE A 244 3.44 -12.52 -10.24
N ASN A 245 3.73 -12.19 -11.50
CA ASN A 245 2.79 -11.60 -12.45
C ASN A 245 1.99 -12.65 -13.24
N LYS A 246 2.23 -13.95 -13.03
CA LYS A 246 1.54 -15.02 -13.76
C LYS A 246 0.26 -15.46 -13.09
N ASP A 247 0.31 -15.64 -11.77
CA ASP A 247 -0.81 -16.13 -10.96
C ASP A 247 -1.05 -15.21 -9.76
N PHE A 248 -2.14 -15.45 -9.04
CA PHE A 248 -2.42 -14.74 -7.79
C PHE A 248 -1.65 -15.38 -6.64
N HIS A 249 -0.93 -14.55 -5.91
CA HIS A 249 -0.12 -14.91 -4.75
C HIS A 249 -0.73 -14.36 -3.45
N ILE A 250 -0.43 -15.01 -2.33
CA ILE A 250 -0.92 -14.58 -1.01
C ILE A 250 0.22 -13.91 -0.24
N TYR A 251 0.06 -12.62 0.03
CA TYR A 251 0.97 -11.80 0.83
C TYR A 251 0.38 -11.62 2.22
N LYS A 252 1.12 -11.95 3.27
CA LYS A 252 0.62 -11.94 4.65
C LYS A 252 1.65 -11.37 5.62
N VAL A 253 1.20 -10.46 6.48
CA VAL A 253 1.97 -9.95 7.62
C VAL A 253 1.21 -10.25 8.91
N VAL A 254 1.86 -10.98 9.82
CA VAL A 254 1.44 -11.11 11.22
C VAL A 254 2.20 -10.06 12.01
N TRP A 255 1.49 -9.11 12.62
CA TRP A 255 2.04 -8.02 13.42
C TRP A 255 1.42 -8.07 14.81
N ASN A 256 2.23 -8.17 15.86
CA ASN A 256 1.73 -8.36 17.22
C ASN A 256 2.63 -7.64 18.24
N PRO A 257 2.29 -7.62 19.55
CA PRO A 257 3.09 -6.94 20.56
C PRO A 257 4.54 -7.44 20.72
N GLU A 258 4.87 -8.62 20.20
CA GLU A 258 6.20 -9.23 20.27
C GLU A 258 7.06 -8.99 19.02
N GLY A 259 6.45 -8.74 17.86
CA GLY A 259 7.18 -8.60 16.60
C GLY A 259 6.33 -8.72 15.33
N PHE A 260 7.01 -9.07 14.25
CA PHE A 260 6.47 -9.26 12.91
C PHE A 260 6.88 -10.60 12.31
N GLN A 261 6.01 -11.17 11.46
CA GLN A 261 6.32 -12.30 10.59
C GLN A 261 5.73 -12.05 9.19
N PHE A 262 6.54 -12.20 8.15
CA PHE A 262 6.22 -11.89 6.76
C PHE A 262 6.18 -13.16 5.92
N TYR A 263 5.14 -13.31 5.10
CA TYR A 263 4.88 -14.52 4.33
C TYR A 263 4.46 -14.22 2.90
N ILE A 264 4.89 -15.09 1.97
CA ILE A 264 4.43 -15.11 0.59
C ILE A 264 4.15 -16.57 0.20
N ASP A 265 2.90 -16.88 -0.15
CA ASP A 265 2.40 -18.23 -0.44
C ASP A 265 2.72 -19.24 0.67
N GLU A 266 2.27 -18.93 1.89
CA GLU A 266 2.49 -19.69 3.13
C GLU A 266 3.95 -19.80 3.62
N GLU A 267 4.94 -19.55 2.77
CA GLU A 267 6.36 -19.53 3.11
C GLU A 267 6.73 -18.29 3.93
N LEU A 268 7.40 -18.49 5.07
CA LEU A 268 7.94 -17.43 5.92
C LEU A 268 9.21 -16.84 5.27
N ILE A 269 9.16 -15.59 4.85
CA ILE A 269 10.28 -14.88 4.22
C ILE A 269 11.09 -14.05 5.23
N GLY A 270 10.48 -13.70 6.37
CA GLY A 270 11.09 -12.82 7.37
C GLY A 270 10.39 -12.85 8.72
N THR A 271 11.16 -12.66 9.78
CA THR A 271 10.69 -12.44 11.15
C THR A 271 11.48 -11.31 11.77
N LEU A 272 10.83 -10.46 12.55
CA LEU A 272 11.48 -9.45 13.38
C LEU A 272 10.88 -9.43 14.78
N ASN A 273 11.69 -9.76 15.78
CA ASN A 273 11.38 -9.51 17.19
C ASN A 273 12.38 -8.46 17.68
N PRO A 274 11.97 -7.19 17.92
CA PRO A 274 12.90 -6.17 18.40
C PRO A 274 13.41 -6.51 19.81
N PRO A 275 14.61 -6.04 20.19
CA PRO A 275 15.18 -6.25 21.52
C PRO A 275 14.40 -5.48 22.60
N ILE A 276 14.84 -5.57 23.86
CA ILE A 276 14.12 -4.98 25.00
C ILE A 276 14.05 -3.44 24.92
N GLY A 277 15.08 -2.78 24.38
CA GLY A 277 15.10 -1.35 24.04
C GLY A 277 14.40 -1.01 22.72
N GLY A 278 13.69 -1.97 22.12
CA GLY A 278 12.86 -1.78 20.94
C GLY A 278 13.63 -1.42 19.66
N PHE A 279 12.96 -0.73 18.74
CA PHE A 279 13.58 -0.28 17.50
C PHE A 279 14.72 0.73 17.71
N TRP A 280 14.79 1.43 18.85
CA TRP A 280 15.90 2.33 19.14
C TRP A 280 17.24 1.59 19.28
N GLU A 281 17.23 0.52 20.09
CA GLU A 281 18.36 -0.38 20.28
C GLU A 281 18.67 -1.14 18.98
N LEU A 282 17.66 -1.67 18.28
CA LEU A 282 17.80 -2.37 17.00
C LEU A 282 18.58 -1.54 15.97
N GLY A 283 18.22 -0.26 15.82
CA GLY A 283 18.86 0.66 14.87
C GLY A 283 20.27 1.10 15.25
N ASN A 284 20.72 0.75 16.47
CA ASN A 284 21.95 1.22 17.11
C ASN A 284 22.01 2.76 17.19
N PHE A 285 20.88 3.40 17.50
CA PHE A 285 20.73 4.86 17.45
C PHE A 285 21.29 5.62 18.66
N GLU A 286 21.95 4.96 19.62
CA GLU A 286 22.55 5.62 20.79
C GLU A 286 23.63 6.66 20.42
N ASN A 287 24.20 6.58 19.22
CA ASN A 287 25.13 7.56 18.66
C ASN A 287 24.46 8.55 17.66
N SER A 288 23.13 8.52 17.52
CA SER A 288 22.39 9.45 16.67
C SER A 288 22.48 10.87 17.23
N THR A 289 22.43 11.85 16.32
CA THR A 289 22.30 13.27 16.69
C THR A 289 20.85 13.66 16.98
N LYS A 290 19.89 12.74 16.80
CA LYS A 290 18.47 12.95 17.07
C LYS A 290 18.11 12.45 18.48
N PRO A 291 17.20 13.12 19.19
CA PRO A 291 16.63 12.56 20.42
C PRO A 291 15.79 11.32 20.08
N ASN A 292 15.70 10.36 21.00
CA ASN A 292 14.87 9.16 20.82
C ASN A 292 13.37 9.52 20.76
N PRO A 293 12.72 9.45 19.58
CA PRO A 293 11.31 9.84 19.43
C PRO A 293 10.37 8.80 20.03
N TRP A 294 10.83 7.57 20.22
CA TRP A 294 10.06 6.42 20.69
C TRP A 294 10.18 6.19 22.21
N SER A 295 10.90 7.07 22.92
CA SER A 295 11.15 6.97 24.37
C SER A 295 9.89 6.92 25.25
N ALA A 296 8.74 7.39 24.75
CA ALA A 296 7.42 7.29 25.40
C ALA A 296 6.51 6.20 24.79
N GLY A 297 7.03 5.38 23.89
CA GLY A 297 6.34 4.24 23.27
C GLY A 297 6.61 2.92 23.96
N THR A 298 6.11 1.84 23.36
CA THR A 298 6.45 0.46 23.72
C THR A 298 7.69 -0.02 22.96
N LYS A 299 8.19 -1.24 23.22
CA LYS A 299 9.27 -1.86 22.42
C LYS A 299 8.97 -1.92 20.91
N MET A 300 7.69 -1.91 20.54
CA MET A 300 7.23 -1.96 19.15
C MET A 300 7.18 -0.59 18.48
N ALA A 301 7.33 0.53 19.20
CA ALA A 301 7.34 1.86 18.60
C ALA A 301 8.43 1.98 17.52
N PRO A 302 8.12 2.51 16.32
CA PRO A 302 6.91 3.28 15.98
C PRO A 302 5.66 2.45 15.66
N PHE A 303 5.80 1.14 15.45
CA PHE A 303 4.74 0.18 15.12
C PHE A 303 3.87 -0.23 16.32
N ASP A 304 3.56 0.71 17.19
CA ASP A 304 2.65 0.56 18.33
C ASP A 304 1.48 1.56 18.29
N GLN A 305 1.23 2.13 17.11
CA GLN A 305 0.10 3.00 16.75
C GLN A 305 -0.81 2.31 15.72
N GLN A 306 -1.93 2.94 15.35
CA GLN A 306 -2.82 2.41 14.31
C GLN A 306 -2.35 2.83 12.91
N PHE A 307 -2.37 1.87 12.00
CA PHE A 307 -1.97 2.00 10.61
C PHE A 307 -3.17 1.73 9.69
N HIS A 308 -3.30 2.50 8.62
CA HIS A 308 -4.34 2.35 7.60
C HIS A 308 -3.75 1.69 6.34
N ILE A 309 -4.58 1.00 5.56
CA ILE A 309 -4.17 0.22 4.39
C ILE A 309 -4.12 1.15 3.17
N ILE A 310 -3.13 0.93 2.31
CA ILE A 310 -2.94 1.61 1.03
C ILE A 310 -2.72 0.56 -0.07
N ILE A 311 -3.33 0.79 -1.23
CA ILE A 311 -3.09 0.03 -2.47
C ILE A 311 -2.81 1.05 -3.59
N ASN A 312 -1.72 0.89 -4.34
CA ASN A 312 -1.43 1.72 -5.50
C ASN A 312 -0.64 1.00 -6.59
N LEU A 313 -0.57 1.66 -7.74
CA LEU A 313 0.35 1.34 -8.82
C LEU A 313 1.10 2.62 -9.22
N ALA A 314 2.32 2.76 -8.71
CA ALA A 314 3.26 3.80 -9.13
C ALA A 314 3.88 3.46 -10.50
N VAL A 315 4.36 4.48 -11.22
CA VAL A 315 5.04 4.35 -12.50
C VAL A 315 6.27 5.25 -12.54
N GLY A 316 7.44 4.63 -12.70
CA GLY A 316 8.74 5.29 -12.57
C GLY A 316 8.98 5.87 -11.17
N ALA A 317 10.22 6.27 -10.89
CA ALA A 317 10.62 6.91 -9.64
C ALA A 317 12.08 7.41 -9.74
N THR A 318 12.48 8.30 -8.83
CA THR A 318 13.89 8.60 -8.56
C THR A 318 14.36 7.82 -7.35
N GLY A 319 14.92 6.63 -7.57
CA GLY A 319 15.54 5.80 -6.52
C GLY A 319 15.10 4.33 -6.52
N TYR A 320 13.81 4.04 -6.73
CA TYR A 320 13.27 2.68 -6.62
C TYR A 320 13.75 1.70 -7.70
N PHE A 321 14.00 2.21 -8.91
CA PHE A 321 14.62 1.48 -10.01
C PHE A 321 16.12 1.80 -10.01
N PRO A 322 17.03 0.82 -9.79
CA PRO A 322 18.46 1.09 -9.76
C PRO A 322 19.00 1.62 -11.10
N ASP A 323 20.10 2.38 -11.08
CA ASP A 323 20.70 2.96 -12.30
C ASP A 323 21.71 2.02 -12.98
N GLU A 324 22.14 1.00 -12.24
CA GLU A 324 23.08 -0.07 -12.59
C GLU A 324 22.39 -1.38 -13.01
N ALA A 325 21.07 -1.48 -12.79
CA ALA A 325 20.27 -2.61 -13.23
C ALA A 325 20.14 -2.66 -14.76
N GLN A 326 20.15 -3.87 -15.31
CA GLN A 326 20.01 -4.13 -16.74
C GLN A 326 18.56 -4.50 -17.06
N ASN A 327 17.99 -3.96 -18.12
CA ASN A 327 16.65 -4.30 -18.61
C ASN A 327 16.70 -4.32 -20.14
N ILE A 328 15.88 -5.13 -20.80
CA ILE A 328 15.73 -5.06 -22.26
C ILE A 328 15.23 -3.65 -22.64
N GLY A 329 15.80 -3.04 -23.68
CA GLY A 329 15.55 -1.62 -24.03
C GLY A 329 16.27 -0.59 -23.16
N GLY A 330 16.71 -0.96 -21.94
CA GLY A 330 17.42 -0.10 -21.00
C GLY A 330 16.50 0.84 -20.19
N LYS A 331 17.03 1.42 -19.11
CA LYS A 331 16.35 2.43 -18.31
C LYS A 331 16.52 3.83 -18.95
N PRO A 332 15.44 4.53 -19.35
CA PRO A 332 15.57 5.78 -20.11
C PRO A 332 15.94 7.02 -19.28
N TRP A 333 15.88 6.96 -17.94
CA TRP A 333 16.29 8.04 -17.05
C TRP A 333 17.37 7.59 -16.06
N LYS A 334 18.04 8.56 -15.43
CA LYS A 334 18.90 8.33 -14.27
C LYS A 334 18.25 8.91 -13.01
N ASN A 335 18.49 8.28 -11.85
CA ASN A 335 17.90 8.69 -10.57
C ASN A 335 18.33 10.10 -10.14
N HIS A 336 19.46 10.60 -10.68
CA HIS A 336 19.96 11.96 -10.46
C HIS A 336 19.89 12.85 -11.73
N SER A 337 19.04 12.51 -12.71
CA SER A 337 18.74 13.44 -13.82
C SER A 337 18.08 14.71 -13.28
N LEU A 338 18.29 15.83 -13.97
CA LEU A 338 17.53 17.07 -13.72
C LEU A 338 16.09 16.97 -14.21
N HIS A 339 15.81 16.06 -15.17
CA HIS A 339 14.54 15.96 -15.87
C HIS A 339 14.05 14.49 -16.01
N PRO A 340 14.06 13.67 -14.94
CA PRO A 340 13.90 12.22 -15.03
C PRO A 340 12.55 11.78 -15.61
N MET A 341 11.48 12.52 -15.30
CA MET A 341 10.13 12.31 -15.85
C MET A 341 10.06 12.59 -17.36
N THR A 342 10.76 13.63 -17.82
CA THR A 342 10.88 13.99 -19.23
C THR A 342 11.73 12.98 -20.00
N ASP A 343 12.82 12.50 -19.39
CA ASP A 343 13.68 11.45 -19.96
C ASP A 343 12.93 10.11 -20.09
N PHE A 344 12.19 9.74 -19.04
CA PHE A 344 11.27 8.60 -19.05
C PHE A 344 10.26 8.67 -20.21
N TRP A 345 9.61 9.82 -20.40
CA TRP A 345 8.63 10.02 -21.47
C TRP A 345 9.26 9.99 -22.87
N LYS A 346 10.44 10.58 -23.06
CA LYS A 346 11.21 10.49 -24.31
C LYS A 346 11.58 9.04 -24.64
N GLY A 347 11.80 8.22 -23.62
CA GLY A 347 12.08 6.79 -23.74
C GLY A 347 10.89 5.89 -24.06
N ARG A 348 9.65 6.41 -24.19
CA ARG A 348 8.43 5.57 -24.24
C ARG A 348 8.44 4.44 -25.25
N ASN A 349 9.02 4.65 -26.44
CA ASN A 349 9.14 3.61 -27.47
C ASN A 349 9.91 2.35 -27.01
N GLN A 350 10.68 2.43 -25.92
CA GLN A 350 11.41 1.31 -25.32
C GLN A 350 10.54 0.49 -24.36
N TRP A 351 9.68 1.15 -23.57
CA TRP A 351 8.94 0.53 -22.46
C TRP A 351 7.44 0.38 -22.68
N GLU A 352 6.80 1.28 -23.42
CA GLU A 352 5.35 1.29 -23.69
C GLU A 352 4.85 -0.03 -24.32
N PRO A 353 5.55 -0.66 -25.30
CA PRO A 353 5.14 -1.94 -25.84
C PRO A 353 5.12 -3.08 -24.80
N THR A 354 5.89 -2.98 -23.71
CA THR A 354 5.97 -4.02 -22.67
C THR A 354 4.72 -4.08 -21.78
N TRP A 355 3.92 -3.01 -21.76
CA TRP A 355 2.65 -2.97 -21.01
C TRP A 355 1.55 -3.77 -21.72
N ASN A 356 1.69 -4.09 -23.01
CA ASN A 356 0.75 -4.92 -23.77
C ASN A 356 -0.73 -4.51 -23.54
N LEU A 357 -1.06 -3.26 -23.86
CA LEU A 357 -2.33 -2.57 -23.54
C LEU A 357 -3.61 -3.27 -24.03
N ASN A 358 -3.50 -4.30 -24.88
CA ASN A 358 -4.60 -5.16 -25.32
C ASN A 358 -4.95 -6.28 -24.31
N THR A 359 -4.29 -6.30 -23.14
CA THR A 359 -4.42 -7.34 -22.12
C THR A 359 -4.34 -6.74 -20.72
N ASP A 360 -4.85 -7.48 -19.74
CA ASP A 360 -4.77 -7.13 -18.32
C ASP A 360 -3.39 -7.43 -17.67
N ASP A 361 -2.35 -7.73 -18.46
CA ASP A 361 -1.01 -8.03 -17.94
C ASP A 361 -0.42 -6.85 -17.16
N TYR A 362 -0.66 -5.60 -17.59
CA TYR A 362 -0.15 -4.39 -16.92
C TYR A 362 -1.05 -3.87 -15.79
N HIS A 363 -2.15 -4.55 -15.48
CA HIS A 363 -3.02 -4.21 -14.36
C HIS A 363 -2.44 -4.78 -13.07
N PHE A 364 -2.43 -3.98 -12.01
CA PHE A 364 -2.29 -4.52 -10.66
C PHE A 364 -3.66 -5.01 -10.20
N ILE A 365 -3.80 -6.31 -9.94
CA ILE A 365 -5.09 -6.94 -9.67
C ILE A 365 -5.10 -7.50 -8.25
N VAL A 366 -5.99 -7.01 -7.40
CA VAL A 366 -6.20 -7.49 -6.02
C VAL A 366 -7.53 -8.22 -5.95
N ASP A 367 -7.49 -9.46 -5.49
CA ASP A 367 -8.63 -10.36 -5.38
C ASP A 367 -9.38 -10.14 -4.06
N TYR A 368 -8.65 -10.07 -2.94
CA TYR A 368 -9.21 -9.65 -1.65
C TYR A 368 -8.15 -9.08 -0.71
N ILE A 369 -8.60 -8.35 0.30
CA ILE A 369 -7.84 -8.04 1.52
C ILE A 369 -8.66 -8.44 2.74
N GLN A 370 -8.04 -9.12 3.69
CA GLN A 370 -8.61 -9.49 4.98
C GLN A 370 -7.67 -9.04 6.11
N VAL A 371 -8.24 -8.61 7.25
CA VAL A 371 -7.49 -8.39 8.49
C VAL A 371 -8.15 -9.13 9.63
N PHE A 372 -7.36 -9.89 10.38
CA PHE A 372 -7.75 -10.65 11.56
C PHE A 372 -7.15 -10.05 12.83
N ALA A 373 -7.92 -10.02 13.90
CA ALA A 373 -7.45 -9.65 15.23
C ALA A 373 -6.47 -10.72 15.77
N ILE A 374 -5.52 -10.32 16.62
CA ILE A 374 -4.56 -11.22 17.29
C ILE A 374 -4.55 -11.03 18.80
#